data_AF-A0A9N9V149-F1
#
_entry.id   AF-A0A9N9V149-F1
#
_cell.length_a   1.000
_cell.length_b   1.000
_cell.length_c   1.000
_cell.angle_alpha   90.00
_cell.angle_beta   90.00
_cell.angle_gamma   90.00
#
_symmetry.space_group_name_H-M   'P 1'
#
loop_
_entity.id
_entity.type
_entity.pdbx_description
1 polymer ?
#
loop_
_entity_poly.entity_id
_entity_poly.type
_entity_poly.pdbx_seq_one_letter_code
_entity_poly.pdbx_strand_id
1 'polypeptide(L)'
;MRSVLSFFALCGSFAVAQLSSTNLESYVDVASLSGSVNPVVETYWTGYPHHRRTPFALSPDGKSAYLAYLDASSGSDVIVQPINPSTFEATGTAVKVAGAKEAGGLVAHDDGFALLTTETMPTGTSGAPAGETPVAVLYRYTGGTQTWKTWLGGPGVDGSESLATPELNGDLVFSAEAGYYAAYIVVTSYSGSASGHFGDAIRYINTSGKLETIQGASSSWGCSHNTGIAFEAADEPPFASLCAEDQGAIWLNTKTQGMGNNGVKVSNEHVINGGSGEPMGGTGGSYSSMARFQSSNAYIFSWVSRGAIDLTLNDWMGAGYTKSVNRTSNRNVAIALFSDKNTLIGEQATSEVGAADGDKQITWVTSGNQDRSNAHAATFDSKQALVTWEQIDSPICDFDAMGCRGQFSGTYYQLVDSSGTIVGEPLKSTDTFVAGDMVTMSDGRICWPYVNMEWRLDAAALSLPKSTSSKISFACINLSGSGSGGSSSSSAAASATDAASTSQASSAAAAPTTSQGVESGVNTDVPASSAPAATSAASSAAPVPTSSAASAPVPASSSAASAPASSRTSAAVGSSQAPVQPSSSSQAAVTAPSSTPTKGNCAMKTVWETVTVTGPAPPGY
;
A
#
# COMPACT_ATOMS: atom_id res chain seq x y z
N MET A 1 38.19 -9.10 61.25
CA MET A 1 37.14 -9.88 60.55
C MET A 1 36.07 -8.91 60.08
N ARG A 2 35.86 -8.88 58.76
CA ARG A 2 34.69 -8.41 57.99
C ARG A 2 34.18 -6.97 58.19
N SER A 3 34.65 -6.08 57.31
CA SER A 3 33.91 -4.88 56.87
C SER A 3 32.65 -5.30 56.12
N VAL A 4 31.50 -4.72 56.49
CA VAL A 4 30.25 -4.79 55.73
C VAL A 4 30.20 -3.53 54.86
N LEU A 5 30.32 -3.73 53.55
CA LEU A 5 30.14 -2.69 52.54
C LEU A 5 28.68 -2.72 52.11
N SER A 6 27.89 -1.72 52.51
CA SER A 6 26.50 -1.54 52.05
C SER A 6 26.53 -0.95 50.64
N PHE A 7 26.15 -1.76 49.65
CA PHE A 7 25.91 -1.29 48.28
C PHE A 7 24.48 -0.74 48.20
N PHE A 8 24.37 0.57 47.97
CA PHE A 8 23.12 1.24 47.59
C PHE A 8 22.70 0.78 46.18
N ALA A 9 21.59 0.06 46.07
CA ALA A 9 20.92 -0.16 44.80
C ALA A 9 19.98 1.02 44.52
N LEU A 10 20.45 1.99 43.75
CA LEU A 10 19.59 3.00 43.14
C LEU A 10 18.79 2.33 42.01
N CYS A 11 17.53 1.96 42.26
CA CYS A 11 16.58 1.66 41.20
C CYS A 11 16.25 2.96 40.48
N GLY A 12 17.02 3.30 39.44
CA GLY A 12 16.62 4.31 38.49
C GLY A 12 15.39 3.81 37.73
N SER A 13 14.24 4.43 37.96
CA SER A 13 13.08 4.28 37.08
C SER A 13 13.47 4.84 35.72
N PHE A 14 13.83 3.97 34.78
CA PHE A 14 13.83 4.35 33.36
C PHE A 14 12.37 4.66 33.02
N ALA A 15 12.04 5.94 32.90
CA ALA A 15 10.78 6.34 32.30
C ALA A 15 10.79 5.80 30.87
N VAL A 16 10.03 4.73 30.63
CA VAL A 16 9.82 4.24 29.27
C VAL A 16 9.05 5.34 28.56
N ALA A 17 9.60 5.85 27.46
CA ALA A 17 8.93 6.89 26.68
C ALA A 17 7.59 6.33 26.18
N GLN A 18 6.48 6.88 26.68
CA GLN A 18 5.13 6.55 26.24
C GLN A 18 4.57 7.74 25.46
N LEU A 19 3.72 7.46 24.46
CA LEU A 19 3.00 8.50 23.73
C LEU A 19 1.95 9.17 24.62
N SER A 20 1.83 10.48 24.49
CA SER A 20 0.82 11.32 25.12
C SER A 20 0.30 12.34 24.11
N SER A 21 -0.75 13.09 24.46
CA SER A 21 -1.34 14.07 23.56
C SER A 21 -0.36 15.16 23.09
N THR A 22 0.69 15.45 23.86
CA THR A 22 1.72 16.43 23.47
C THR A 22 2.70 15.91 22.42
N ASN A 23 2.65 14.61 22.10
CA ASN A 23 3.48 14.01 21.06
C ASN A 23 2.86 14.15 19.67
N LEU A 24 1.53 14.28 19.56
CA LEU A 24 0.83 14.46 18.30
C LEU A 24 0.58 15.94 18.03
N GLU A 25 1.14 16.42 16.94
CA GLU A 25 0.97 17.78 16.44
C GLU A 25 0.17 17.76 15.13
N SER A 26 -0.79 18.67 14.99
CA SER A 26 -1.59 18.81 13.77
C SER A 26 -1.44 20.21 13.17
N TYR A 27 -1.29 20.25 11.85
CA TYR A 27 -1.26 21.44 11.01
C TYR A 27 -2.50 21.40 10.12
N VAL A 28 -3.60 21.90 10.67
CA VAL A 28 -4.92 21.78 10.05
C VAL A 28 -5.05 22.75 8.86
N ASP A 29 -5.48 22.22 7.72
CA ASP A 29 -5.82 22.96 6.51
C ASP A 29 -4.74 23.94 6.03
N VAL A 30 -3.48 23.53 6.22
CA VAL A 30 -2.27 24.36 6.03
C VAL A 30 -1.83 24.42 4.57
N ALA A 31 -1.93 23.31 3.84
CA ALA A 31 -1.55 23.25 2.42
C ALA A 31 -2.75 23.61 1.54
N SER A 32 -2.66 24.72 0.81
CA SER A 32 -3.65 25.07 -0.21
C SER A 32 -3.34 24.36 -1.52
N LEU A 33 -4.31 23.65 -2.08
CA LEU A 33 -4.16 22.87 -3.31
C LEU A 33 -4.59 23.69 -4.54
N SER A 34 -3.89 23.50 -5.66
CA SER A 34 -4.27 24.10 -6.95
C SER A 34 -5.46 23.41 -7.62
N GLY A 35 -5.80 22.21 -7.15
CA GLY A 35 -6.98 21.42 -7.53
C GLY A 35 -7.69 20.93 -6.28
N SER A 36 -8.78 20.18 -6.42
CA SER A 36 -9.47 19.60 -5.25
C SER A 36 -9.22 18.11 -5.16
N VAL A 37 -9.19 17.54 -3.97
CA VAL A 37 -9.08 16.09 -3.75
C VAL A 37 -10.42 15.53 -3.28
N ASN A 38 -10.76 14.33 -3.73
CA ASN A 38 -11.81 13.51 -3.13
C ASN A 38 -11.13 12.56 -2.13
N PRO A 39 -11.26 12.77 -0.82
CA PRO A 39 -10.55 11.97 0.18
C PRO A 39 -11.10 10.55 0.29
N VAL A 40 -12.26 10.24 -0.30
CA VAL A 40 -12.90 8.93 -0.17
C VAL A 40 -12.83 8.16 -1.48
N VAL A 41 -12.45 6.89 -1.37
CA VAL A 41 -12.61 5.88 -2.41
C VAL A 41 -13.50 4.77 -1.87
N GLU A 42 -14.31 4.19 -2.75
CA GLU A 42 -15.18 3.07 -2.40
C GLU A 42 -14.42 1.76 -2.56
N THR A 43 -14.48 0.88 -1.57
CA THR A 43 -13.93 -0.48 -1.69
C THR A 43 -14.73 -1.30 -2.67
N TYR A 44 -14.02 -1.92 -3.62
CA TYR A 44 -14.59 -2.73 -4.70
C TYR A 44 -15.59 -3.80 -4.20
N TRP A 45 -15.25 -4.51 -3.12
CA TRP A 45 -16.03 -5.67 -2.63
C TRP A 45 -17.24 -5.30 -1.78
N THR A 46 -17.11 -4.27 -0.94
CA THR A 46 -18.08 -3.99 0.13
C THR A 46 -18.88 -2.71 -0.12
N GLY A 47 -18.37 -1.82 -0.97
CA GLY A 47 -18.87 -0.47 -1.12
C GLY A 47 -18.56 0.45 0.08
N TYR A 48 -17.71 0.01 1.01
CA TYR A 48 -17.38 0.79 2.22
C TYR A 48 -16.35 1.88 1.92
N PRO A 49 -16.36 2.98 2.70
CA PRO A 49 -15.45 4.10 2.50
C PRO A 49 -14.02 3.76 2.96
N HIS A 50 -13.06 4.04 2.10
CA HIS A 50 -11.62 4.00 2.36
C HIS A 50 -11.00 5.37 2.06
N HIS A 51 -9.87 5.66 2.69
CA HIS A 51 -9.09 6.84 2.33
C HIS A 51 -8.54 6.67 0.92
N ARG A 52 -8.74 7.68 0.08
CA ARG A 52 -7.98 7.80 -1.17
C ARG A 52 -6.57 8.26 -0.83
N ARG A 53 -5.57 7.42 -1.11
CA ARG A 53 -4.16 7.73 -0.84
C ARG A 53 -3.76 9.09 -1.38
N THR A 54 -3.08 9.87 -0.55
CA THR A 54 -2.34 11.08 -0.97
C THR A 54 -0.85 10.90 -0.68
N PRO A 55 -0.06 10.38 -1.64
CA PRO A 55 1.35 10.10 -1.40
C PRO A 55 2.14 11.34 -0.97
N PHE A 56 3.02 11.17 0.02
CA PHE A 56 3.87 12.24 0.54
C PHE A 56 5.31 11.74 0.64
N ALA A 57 6.26 12.57 0.22
CA ALA A 57 7.68 12.18 0.24
C ALA A 57 8.58 13.38 0.58
N LEU A 58 9.66 13.09 1.29
CA LEU A 58 10.72 14.04 1.68
C LEU A 58 12.01 13.72 0.92
N SER A 59 12.70 14.75 0.42
CA SER A 59 13.99 14.59 -0.26
C SER A 59 15.06 14.07 0.70
N PRO A 60 16.10 13.38 0.20
CA PRO A 60 17.20 12.90 1.03
C PRO A 60 17.88 13.99 1.86
N ASP A 61 18.00 15.22 1.34
CA ASP A 61 18.58 16.35 2.08
C ASP A 61 17.61 16.99 3.09
N GLY A 62 16.35 16.55 3.13
CA GLY A 62 15.30 17.02 4.03
C GLY A 62 14.75 18.41 3.73
N LYS A 63 15.10 19.03 2.58
CA LYS A 63 14.71 20.42 2.28
C LYS A 63 13.51 20.56 1.37
N SER A 64 13.20 19.53 0.59
CA SER A 64 12.08 19.53 -0.35
C SER A 64 11.11 18.42 0.01
N ALA A 65 9.82 18.70 0.02
CA ALA A 65 8.80 17.68 0.14
C ALA A 65 7.74 17.86 -0.96
N TYR A 66 7.06 16.77 -1.28
CA TYR A 66 6.04 16.75 -2.33
C TYR A 66 4.83 15.95 -1.87
N LEU A 67 3.64 16.42 -2.26
CA LEU A 67 2.36 15.75 -2.05
C LEU A 67 1.74 15.46 -3.41
N ALA A 68 1.33 14.22 -3.65
CA ALA A 68 0.58 13.83 -4.84
C ALA A 68 -0.89 13.56 -4.51
N TYR A 69 -1.80 13.96 -5.41
CA TYR A 69 -3.22 13.67 -5.29
C TYR A 69 -3.90 13.63 -6.66
N LEU A 70 -4.97 12.83 -6.77
CA LEU A 70 -5.84 12.86 -7.94
C LEU A 70 -6.76 14.09 -7.87
N ASP A 71 -6.79 14.89 -8.93
CA ASP A 71 -7.71 16.01 -9.00
C ASP A 71 -9.15 15.52 -9.18
N ALA A 72 -9.99 15.84 -8.20
CA ALA A 72 -11.39 15.47 -8.17
C ALA A 72 -12.23 16.21 -9.23
N SER A 73 -11.77 17.37 -9.71
CA SER A 73 -12.52 18.16 -10.68
C SER A 73 -12.47 17.53 -12.07
N SER A 74 -11.31 17.00 -12.46
CA SER A 74 -11.15 16.25 -13.70
C SER A 74 -11.55 14.79 -13.57
N GLY A 75 -11.34 14.18 -12.39
CA GLY A 75 -11.42 12.72 -12.22
C GLY A 75 -10.33 11.95 -12.98
N SER A 76 -9.42 12.67 -13.63
CA SER A 76 -8.29 12.19 -14.41
C SER A 76 -7.32 13.36 -14.53
N ASP A 77 -6.24 13.32 -13.77
CA ASP A 77 -5.07 14.22 -13.74
C ASP A 77 -4.50 14.11 -12.32
N VAL A 78 -3.24 13.69 -12.20
CA VAL A 78 -2.56 13.69 -10.89
C VAL A 78 -1.77 14.98 -10.75
N ILE A 79 -1.94 15.65 -9.61
CA ILE A 79 -1.23 16.87 -9.26
C ILE A 79 -0.15 16.53 -8.23
N VAL A 80 1.07 17.02 -8.45
CA VAL A 80 2.16 16.96 -7.47
C VAL A 80 2.49 18.37 -7.01
N GLN A 81 2.18 18.64 -5.75
CA GLN A 81 2.32 19.94 -5.09
C GLN A 81 3.60 19.94 -4.25
N PRO A 82 4.55 20.86 -4.49
CA PRO A 82 5.66 21.06 -3.56
C PRO A 82 5.16 21.58 -2.20
N ILE A 83 5.72 21.05 -1.11
CA ILE A 83 5.37 21.33 0.28
C ILE A 83 6.62 21.77 1.04
N ASN A 84 6.50 22.80 1.87
CA ASN A 84 7.56 23.15 2.81
C ASN A 84 7.63 22.11 3.94
N PRO A 85 8.73 21.37 4.13
CA PRO A 85 8.79 20.29 5.13
C PRO A 85 8.74 20.76 6.59
N SER A 86 8.94 22.06 6.86
CA SER A 86 8.88 22.63 8.21
C SER A 86 7.52 23.23 8.56
N THR A 87 6.83 23.84 7.59
CA THR A 87 5.53 24.50 7.82
C THR A 87 4.34 23.75 7.23
N PHE A 88 4.59 22.78 6.36
CA PHE A 88 3.60 22.05 5.56
C PHE A 88 2.77 22.90 4.61
N GLU A 89 3.10 24.17 4.44
CA GLU A 89 2.44 25.03 3.45
C GLU A 89 2.79 24.59 2.04
N ALA A 90 1.82 24.73 1.12
CA ALA A 90 2.05 24.57 -0.30
C ALA A 90 3.02 25.64 -0.81
N THR A 91 4.01 25.23 -1.60
CA THR A 91 5.03 26.10 -2.17
C THR A 91 5.20 25.86 -3.66
N GLY A 92 5.87 26.79 -4.34
CA GLY A 92 6.22 26.63 -5.76
C GLY A 92 5.02 26.42 -6.67
N THR A 93 5.30 25.89 -7.87
CA THR A 93 4.28 25.57 -8.88
C THR A 93 4.01 24.07 -8.86
N ALA A 94 2.73 23.69 -8.76
CA ALA A 94 2.32 22.30 -8.87
C ALA A 94 2.57 21.76 -10.28
N VAL A 95 2.99 20.50 -10.36
CA VAL A 95 3.11 19.76 -11.62
C VAL A 95 1.82 18.98 -11.86
N LYS A 96 1.24 19.13 -13.05
CA LYS A 96 0.08 18.33 -13.48
C LYS A 96 0.53 17.24 -14.45
N VAL A 97 0.22 15.99 -14.10
CA VAL A 97 0.40 14.83 -14.97
C VAL A 97 -0.93 14.51 -15.63
N ALA A 98 -1.07 14.90 -16.88
CA ALA A 98 -2.35 14.83 -17.58
C ALA A 98 -2.76 13.40 -17.92
N GLY A 99 -4.03 13.04 -17.69
CA GLY A 99 -4.58 11.71 -17.98
C GLY A 99 -4.22 10.60 -16.99
N ALA A 100 -3.44 10.94 -15.95
CA ALA A 100 -3.14 10.07 -14.82
C ALA A 100 -4.41 9.82 -13.98
N LYS A 101 -4.66 8.55 -13.61
CA LYS A 101 -5.92 8.14 -12.95
C LYS A 101 -5.78 7.85 -11.45
N GLU A 102 -4.57 7.75 -10.92
CA GLU A 102 -4.34 7.45 -9.51
C GLU A 102 -2.94 7.85 -9.04
N ALA A 103 -2.81 8.41 -7.84
CA ALA A 103 -1.52 8.69 -7.22
C ALA A 103 -1.12 7.49 -6.34
N GLY A 104 -0.40 6.52 -6.90
CA GLY A 104 -0.09 5.26 -6.20
C GLY A 104 1.32 5.16 -5.62
N GLY A 105 2.09 6.26 -5.60
CA GLY A 105 3.38 6.32 -4.91
C GLY A 105 4.22 7.50 -5.36
N LEU A 106 5.05 8.01 -4.45
CA LEU A 106 5.86 9.20 -4.67
C LEU A 106 7.23 9.04 -4.03
N VAL A 107 8.28 9.40 -4.77
CA VAL A 107 9.65 9.50 -4.25
C VAL A 107 10.15 10.91 -4.50
N ALA A 108 10.60 11.58 -3.45
CA ALA A 108 11.22 12.89 -3.56
C ALA A 108 12.74 12.77 -3.76
N HIS A 109 13.29 13.70 -4.54
CA HIS A 109 14.72 13.89 -4.74
C HIS A 109 15.06 15.36 -4.50
N ASP A 110 16.35 15.65 -4.29
CA ASP A 110 16.82 17.02 -4.09
C ASP A 110 16.55 17.92 -5.32
N ASP A 111 16.36 17.33 -6.50
CA ASP A 111 16.12 18.00 -7.78
C ASP A 111 14.69 17.82 -8.34
N GLY A 112 13.79 17.14 -7.62
CA GLY A 112 12.43 16.89 -8.09
C GLY A 112 11.78 15.65 -7.48
N PHE A 113 11.02 14.89 -8.25
CA PHE A 113 10.29 13.72 -7.76
C PHE A 113 10.09 12.64 -8.84
N ALA A 114 9.82 11.41 -8.41
CA ALA A 114 9.26 10.35 -9.22
C ALA A 114 7.85 10.00 -8.76
N LEU A 115 6.93 9.75 -9.70
CA LEU A 115 5.51 9.48 -9.43
C LEU A 115 5.10 8.16 -10.08
N LEU A 116 4.58 7.23 -9.28
CA LEU A 116 3.89 6.04 -9.74
C LEU A 116 2.40 6.38 -9.92
N THR A 117 1.89 6.19 -11.14
CA THR A 117 0.49 6.42 -11.50
C THR A 117 0.03 5.38 -12.50
N THR A 118 -1.27 5.34 -12.79
CA THR A 118 -1.83 4.64 -13.94
C THR A 118 -2.32 5.64 -14.97
N GLU A 119 -2.28 5.25 -16.24
CA GLU A 119 -2.85 6.03 -17.33
C GLU A 119 -3.18 5.15 -18.53
N THR A 120 -4.03 5.64 -19.43
CA THR A 120 -4.35 4.95 -20.68
C THR A 120 -3.18 5.08 -21.66
N MET A 121 -2.79 3.97 -22.30
CA MET A 121 -1.76 3.99 -23.34
C MET A 121 -2.18 4.85 -24.53
N PRO A 122 -1.22 5.48 -25.27
CA PRO A 122 -1.55 6.33 -26.41
C PRO A 122 -2.42 5.62 -27.45
N THR A 123 -3.40 6.32 -28.00
CA THR A 123 -4.25 5.80 -29.08
C THR A 123 -3.40 5.29 -30.24
N GLY A 124 -3.73 4.10 -30.74
CA GLY A 124 -2.97 3.44 -31.82
C GLY A 124 -1.82 2.55 -31.35
N THR A 125 -1.57 2.45 -30.03
CA THR A 125 -0.64 1.46 -29.47
C THR A 125 -1.13 0.05 -29.80
N SER A 126 -0.34 -0.69 -30.59
CA SER A 126 -0.65 -2.07 -30.97
C SER A 126 -0.63 -2.98 -29.75
N GLY A 127 -1.71 -3.74 -29.52
CA GLY A 127 -1.81 -4.63 -28.36
C GLY A 127 -2.03 -3.92 -27.03
N ALA A 128 -2.48 -2.65 -27.05
CA ALA A 128 -2.93 -1.97 -25.84
C ALA A 128 -4.15 -2.66 -25.21
N PRO A 129 -4.36 -2.53 -23.89
CA PRO A 129 -5.56 -3.02 -23.23
C PRO A 129 -6.84 -2.48 -23.88
N ALA A 130 -7.87 -3.31 -23.94
CA ALA A 130 -9.17 -2.90 -24.47
C ALA A 130 -9.84 -1.84 -23.58
N GLY A 131 -10.73 -1.04 -24.17
CA GLY A 131 -11.59 -0.10 -23.44
C GLY A 131 -10.84 0.99 -22.67
N GLU A 132 -9.63 1.35 -23.13
CA GLU A 132 -8.79 2.37 -22.47
C GLU A 132 -8.38 1.99 -21.03
N THR A 133 -8.41 0.70 -20.70
CA THR A 133 -7.96 0.18 -19.40
C THR A 133 -6.53 0.65 -19.13
N PRO A 134 -6.29 1.32 -17.98
CA PRO A 134 -5.02 1.97 -17.76
C PRO A 134 -3.91 0.98 -17.39
N VAL A 135 -2.67 1.44 -17.54
CA VAL A 135 -1.43 0.69 -17.26
C VAL A 135 -0.58 1.50 -16.31
N ALA A 136 0.07 0.83 -15.35
CA ALA A 136 1.01 1.49 -14.44
C ALA A 136 2.19 2.10 -15.20
N VAL A 137 2.61 3.28 -14.75
CA VAL A 137 3.69 4.06 -15.33
C VAL A 137 4.45 4.79 -14.22
N LEU A 138 5.77 4.85 -14.36
CA LEU A 138 6.63 5.65 -13.50
C LEU A 138 7.09 6.89 -14.26
N TYR A 139 6.85 8.06 -13.68
CA TYR A 139 7.35 9.34 -14.16
C TYR A 139 8.54 9.79 -13.33
N ARG A 140 9.45 10.54 -13.95
CA ARG A 140 10.46 11.33 -13.25
C ARG A 140 10.42 12.78 -13.73
N TYR A 141 10.36 13.70 -12.78
CA TYR A 141 10.42 15.14 -13.00
C TYR A 141 11.64 15.73 -12.31
N THR A 142 12.54 16.38 -13.07
CA THR A 142 13.66 17.18 -12.53
C THR A 142 13.39 18.65 -12.83
N GLY A 143 13.52 19.52 -11.83
CA GLY A 143 13.32 20.96 -12.00
C GLY A 143 11.93 21.32 -12.55
N GLY A 144 10.90 20.53 -12.20
CA GLY A 144 9.53 20.71 -12.68
C GLY A 144 9.27 20.24 -14.12
N THR A 145 10.25 19.64 -14.80
CA THR A 145 10.09 19.11 -16.16
C THR A 145 10.22 17.59 -16.18
N GLN A 146 9.39 16.92 -16.97
CA GLN A 146 9.49 15.46 -17.16
C GLN A 146 10.83 15.11 -17.80
N THR A 147 11.64 14.32 -17.10
CA THR A 147 12.93 13.81 -17.58
C THR A 147 12.75 12.50 -18.32
N TRP A 148 11.97 11.58 -17.76
CA TRP A 148 11.63 10.31 -18.39
C TRP A 148 10.28 9.78 -17.89
N LYS A 149 9.76 8.79 -18.62
CA LYS A 149 8.52 8.09 -18.37
C LYS A 149 8.68 6.63 -18.78
N THR A 150 8.24 5.70 -17.94
CA THR A 150 8.47 4.27 -18.14
C THR A 150 7.19 3.47 -17.88
N TRP A 151 6.67 2.80 -18.90
CA TRP A 151 5.56 1.87 -18.76
C TRP A 151 5.99 0.63 -17.98
N LEU A 152 5.15 0.22 -17.03
CA LEU A 152 5.40 -0.91 -16.14
C LEU A 152 4.59 -2.17 -16.48
N GLY A 153 3.78 -2.07 -17.55
CA GLY A 153 2.99 -3.13 -18.15
C GLY A 153 2.65 -2.76 -19.60
N GLY A 154 1.62 -3.41 -20.14
CA GLY A 154 1.25 -3.28 -21.55
C GLY A 154 2.01 -4.23 -22.47
N PRO A 155 1.89 -4.04 -23.80
CA PRO A 155 2.44 -4.97 -24.77
C PRO A 155 3.97 -4.97 -24.74
N GLY A 156 4.56 -6.16 -24.70
CA GLY A 156 6.01 -6.36 -24.83
C GLY A 156 6.82 -6.13 -23.54
N VAL A 157 6.16 -5.85 -22.41
CA VAL A 157 6.82 -5.75 -21.10
C VAL A 157 7.08 -7.14 -20.49
N ASP A 158 6.10 -8.04 -20.57
CA ASP A 158 6.12 -9.34 -19.86
C ASP A 158 6.22 -10.55 -20.82
N GLY A 159 6.94 -10.37 -21.93
CA GLY A 159 7.14 -11.44 -22.92
C GLY A 159 5.83 -11.88 -23.57
N SER A 160 5.30 -13.04 -23.15
CA SER A 160 4.05 -13.60 -23.67
C SER A 160 2.79 -13.15 -22.93
N GLU A 161 2.94 -12.55 -21.75
CA GLU A 161 1.83 -11.94 -21.02
C GLU A 161 1.79 -10.43 -21.35
N SER A 162 0.60 -9.84 -21.28
CA SER A 162 0.46 -8.38 -21.27
C SER A 162 -0.44 -7.96 -20.12
N LEU A 163 0.05 -7.00 -19.33
CA LEU A 163 -0.51 -6.65 -18.04
C LEU A 163 -1.07 -5.23 -18.03
N ALA A 164 -2.26 -5.06 -17.49
CA ALA A 164 -2.87 -3.77 -17.21
C ALA A 164 -2.96 -3.54 -15.69
N THR A 165 -3.21 -2.30 -15.29
CA THR A 165 -3.37 -1.92 -13.88
C THR A 165 -4.59 -1.01 -13.77
N PRO A 166 -5.81 -1.60 -13.77
CA PRO A 166 -7.06 -0.83 -13.72
C PRO A 166 -7.20 -0.02 -12.41
N GLU A 167 -6.63 -0.55 -11.33
CA GLU A 167 -6.56 0.08 -10.01
C GLU A 167 -5.11 -0.03 -9.50
N LEU A 168 -4.55 1.07 -9.00
CA LEU A 168 -3.18 1.15 -8.52
C LEU A 168 -3.16 0.96 -7.00
N ASN A 169 -3.53 -0.23 -6.54
CA ASN A 169 -3.13 -0.71 -5.22
C ASN A 169 -1.65 -1.12 -5.33
N GLY A 170 -0.77 -0.17 -5.05
CA GLY A 170 0.64 -0.24 -5.40
C GLY A 170 1.50 0.49 -4.39
N ASP A 171 2.80 0.20 -4.37
CA ASP A 171 3.77 1.01 -3.64
C ASP A 171 5.04 1.28 -4.47
N LEU A 172 5.67 2.42 -4.20
CA LEU A 172 6.86 2.90 -4.89
C LEU A 172 7.92 3.24 -3.85
N VAL A 173 9.10 2.63 -3.99
CA VAL A 173 10.25 2.93 -3.15
C VAL A 173 11.48 3.20 -4.01
N PHE A 174 12.46 3.88 -3.43
CA PHE A 174 13.75 4.15 -4.06
C PHE A 174 14.88 3.88 -3.09
N SER A 175 15.93 3.23 -3.57
CA SER A 175 17.19 3.07 -2.85
C SER A 175 18.31 3.67 -3.68
N ALA A 176 18.92 4.73 -3.14
CA ALA A 176 20.09 5.36 -3.75
C ALA A 176 21.29 4.39 -3.78
N GLU A 177 21.40 3.53 -2.77
CA GLU A 177 22.46 2.52 -2.67
C GLU A 177 22.29 1.42 -3.73
N ALA A 178 21.07 0.92 -3.89
CA ALA A 178 20.76 -0.06 -4.94
C ALA A 178 20.82 0.55 -6.35
N GLY A 179 20.56 1.86 -6.48
CA GLY A 179 20.46 2.56 -7.75
C GLY A 179 19.14 2.31 -8.49
N TYR A 180 18.09 1.92 -7.78
CA TYR A 180 16.79 1.54 -8.36
C TYR A 180 15.62 2.21 -7.67
N TYR A 181 14.67 2.64 -8.48
CA TYR A 181 13.27 2.66 -8.08
C TYR A 181 12.74 1.24 -8.18
N ALA A 182 11.85 0.87 -7.28
CA ALA A 182 11.09 -0.34 -7.42
C ALA A 182 9.61 -0.06 -7.16
N ALA A 183 8.75 -0.63 -8.01
CA ALA A 183 7.31 -0.55 -7.88
C ALA A 183 6.75 -1.96 -7.68
N TYR A 184 5.92 -2.14 -6.65
CA TYR A 184 5.13 -3.33 -6.47
C TYR A 184 3.67 -2.96 -6.78
N ILE A 185 3.07 -3.60 -7.78
CA ILE A 185 1.77 -3.19 -8.33
C ILE A 185 0.84 -4.38 -8.50
N VAL A 186 -0.44 -4.18 -8.23
CA VAL A 186 -1.50 -5.10 -8.66
C VAL A 186 -1.65 -5.01 -10.19
N VAL A 187 -1.91 -6.16 -10.83
CA VAL A 187 -2.04 -6.27 -12.29
C VAL A 187 -3.19 -7.19 -12.67
N THR A 188 -3.72 -6.97 -13.87
CA THR A 188 -4.64 -7.88 -14.56
C THR A 188 -4.02 -8.27 -15.89
N SER A 189 -3.94 -9.57 -16.18
CA SER A 189 -3.48 -10.02 -17.50
C SER A 189 -4.64 -9.91 -18.48
N TYR A 190 -4.40 -9.22 -19.60
CA TYR A 190 -5.40 -9.05 -20.68
C TYR A 190 -5.01 -9.81 -21.95
N SER A 191 -3.87 -10.50 -21.93
CA SER A 191 -3.43 -11.39 -23.00
C SER A 191 -2.39 -12.37 -22.46
N GLY A 192 -2.33 -13.56 -23.04
CA GLY A 192 -1.41 -14.61 -22.60
C GLY A 192 -2.17 -15.73 -21.88
N SER A 193 -1.43 -16.59 -21.18
CA SER A 193 -1.99 -17.74 -20.47
C SER A 193 -2.77 -17.35 -19.21
N ALA A 194 -2.45 -16.20 -18.62
CA ALA A 194 -3.14 -15.66 -17.45
C ALA A 194 -4.27 -14.69 -17.83
N SER A 195 -4.63 -14.59 -19.11
CA SER A 195 -5.65 -13.63 -19.58
C SER A 195 -6.97 -13.78 -18.82
N GLY A 196 -7.47 -12.68 -18.27
CA GLY A 196 -8.68 -12.63 -17.44
C GLY A 196 -8.46 -12.85 -15.95
N HIS A 197 -7.21 -13.08 -15.52
CA HIS A 197 -6.86 -13.23 -14.11
C HIS A 197 -6.23 -11.98 -13.53
N PHE A 198 -6.15 -11.93 -12.20
CA PHE A 198 -5.49 -10.89 -11.40
C PHE A 198 -4.24 -11.44 -10.73
N GLY A 199 -3.25 -10.58 -10.54
CA GLY A 199 -2.00 -10.92 -9.87
C GLY A 199 -1.28 -9.65 -9.43
N ASP A 200 0.02 -9.77 -9.23
CA ASP A 200 0.89 -8.64 -8.92
C ASP A 200 2.23 -8.73 -9.69
N ALA A 201 2.96 -7.62 -9.71
CA ALA A 201 4.25 -7.51 -10.38
C ALA A 201 5.20 -6.60 -9.61
N ILE A 202 6.47 -7.01 -9.51
CA ILE A 202 7.56 -6.20 -8.97
C ILE A 202 8.45 -5.74 -10.12
N ARG A 203 8.60 -4.42 -10.26
CA ARG A 203 9.37 -3.77 -11.33
C ARG A 203 10.55 -3.02 -10.75
N TYR A 204 11.72 -3.13 -11.39
CA TYR A 204 12.90 -2.33 -11.05
C TYR A 204 13.22 -1.38 -12.20
N ILE A 205 13.36 -0.10 -11.89
CA ILE A 205 13.65 0.96 -12.85
C ILE A 205 14.92 1.63 -12.38
N ASN A 206 15.97 1.64 -13.21
CA ASN A 206 17.20 2.31 -12.83
C ASN A 206 17.04 3.83 -12.89
N THR A 207 18.04 4.58 -12.41
CA THR A 207 17.99 6.05 -12.34
C THR A 207 17.84 6.77 -13.70
N SER A 208 18.15 6.09 -14.81
CA SER A 208 17.94 6.59 -16.18
C SER A 208 16.52 6.36 -16.74
N GLY A 209 15.64 5.72 -15.95
CA GLY A 209 14.28 5.39 -16.38
C GLY A 209 14.17 4.07 -17.14
N LYS A 210 15.22 3.25 -17.19
CA LYS A 210 15.17 1.96 -17.89
C LYS A 210 14.61 0.89 -16.96
N LEU A 211 13.55 0.21 -17.41
CA LEU A 211 13.01 -0.99 -16.78
C LEU A 211 14.01 -2.15 -16.93
N GLU A 212 14.33 -2.82 -15.83
CA GLU A 212 15.27 -3.93 -15.79
C GLU A 212 14.66 -5.17 -15.12
N THR A 213 14.86 -6.32 -15.77
CA THR A 213 14.54 -7.62 -15.19
C THR A 213 15.73 -8.09 -14.36
N ILE A 214 15.55 -8.15 -13.06
CA ILE A 214 16.54 -8.67 -12.11
C ILE A 214 16.08 -10.06 -11.69
N GLN A 215 16.89 -11.07 -12.03
CA GLN A 215 16.56 -12.46 -11.73
C GLN A 215 16.41 -12.65 -10.21
N GLY A 216 15.29 -13.22 -9.78
CA GLY A 216 14.99 -13.43 -8.36
C GLY A 216 14.58 -12.15 -7.61
N ALA A 217 14.20 -11.09 -8.33
CA ALA A 217 13.69 -9.86 -7.73
C ALA A 217 12.53 -9.27 -8.53
N SER A 218 12.64 -9.19 -9.86
CA SER A 218 11.54 -8.78 -10.73
C SER A 218 10.52 -9.92 -10.89
N SER A 219 9.24 -9.57 -10.95
CA SER A 219 8.15 -10.51 -11.24
C SER A 219 7.11 -9.89 -12.17
N SER A 220 6.49 -10.75 -12.98
CA SER A 220 5.39 -10.40 -13.89
C SER A 220 4.06 -10.96 -13.43
N TRP A 221 4.07 -11.89 -12.47
CA TRP A 221 2.90 -12.55 -11.95
C TRP A 221 3.26 -13.24 -10.64
N GLY A 222 3.28 -12.48 -9.54
CA GLY A 222 3.74 -13.02 -8.25
C GLY A 222 2.64 -13.72 -7.47
N CYS A 223 1.96 -12.99 -6.59
CA CYS A 223 0.87 -13.53 -5.79
C CYS A 223 -0.45 -13.41 -6.58
N SER A 224 -1.12 -14.56 -6.77
CA SER A 224 -2.43 -14.65 -7.41
C SER A 224 -3.44 -13.80 -6.65
N HIS A 225 -4.17 -12.95 -7.39
CA HIS A 225 -5.28 -12.12 -6.91
C HIS A 225 -4.92 -11.44 -5.58
N ASN A 226 -3.98 -10.51 -5.68
CA ASN A 226 -3.41 -9.87 -4.52
C ASN A 226 -4.44 -9.00 -3.79
N THR A 227 -4.56 -9.23 -2.49
CA THR A 227 -5.51 -8.58 -1.57
C THR A 227 -4.85 -7.53 -0.66
N GLY A 228 -3.55 -7.35 -0.81
CA GLY A 228 -2.71 -6.38 -0.12
C GLY A 228 -1.24 -6.65 -0.38
N ILE A 229 -0.47 -5.61 -0.69
CA ILE A 229 0.99 -5.65 -0.77
C ILE A 229 1.60 -4.74 0.29
N ALA A 230 2.81 -5.09 0.71
CA ALA A 230 3.68 -4.17 1.43
C ALA A 230 5.07 -4.20 0.79
N PHE A 231 5.70 -3.05 0.67
CA PHE A 231 6.98 -2.93 -0.02
C PHE A 231 7.86 -1.88 0.67
N GLU A 232 9.14 -2.21 0.86
CA GLU A 232 10.08 -1.28 1.49
C GLU A 232 11.48 -1.43 0.87
N ALA A 233 12.19 -0.30 0.76
CA ALA A 233 13.50 -0.25 0.16
C ALA A 233 14.53 -1.13 0.90
N ALA A 234 15.52 -1.59 0.14
CA ALA A 234 16.70 -2.27 0.65
C ALA A 234 17.96 -1.78 -0.07
N ASP A 235 19.13 -2.13 0.44
CA ASP A 235 20.42 -1.67 -0.11
C ASP A 235 20.76 -2.35 -1.45
N GLU A 236 20.05 -3.42 -1.79
CA GLU A 236 20.14 -4.12 -3.07
C GLU A 236 18.81 -4.85 -3.38
N PRO A 237 18.48 -5.12 -4.66
CA PRO A 237 17.39 -6.02 -5.02
C PRO A 237 17.65 -7.48 -4.55
N PRO A 238 16.61 -8.29 -4.28
CA PRO A 238 15.22 -7.89 -4.14
C PRO A 238 15.02 -6.98 -2.93
N PHE A 239 14.10 -6.03 -3.04
CA PHE A 239 13.61 -5.20 -1.94
C PHE A 239 12.62 -5.98 -1.08
N ALA A 240 12.39 -5.53 0.15
CA ALA A 240 11.56 -6.24 1.10
C ALA A 240 10.10 -6.18 0.64
N SER A 241 9.46 -7.34 0.48
CA SER A 241 8.09 -7.41 -0.01
C SER A 241 7.25 -8.42 0.77
N LEU A 242 5.98 -8.08 0.98
CA LEU A 242 4.96 -9.01 1.43
C LEU A 242 3.75 -8.96 0.49
N CYS A 243 3.06 -10.09 0.39
CA CYS A 243 1.81 -10.18 -0.33
C CYS A 243 0.78 -10.97 0.48
N ALA A 244 -0.46 -10.52 0.45
CA ALA A 244 -1.62 -11.28 0.88
C ALA A 244 -2.28 -11.88 -0.37
N GLU A 245 -2.42 -13.21 -0.38
CA GLU A 245 -2.89 -13.94 -1.55
C GLU A 245 -4.30 -14.52 -1.34
N ASP A 246 -4.95 -14.92 -2.44
CA ASP A 246 -6.36 -15.33 -2.46
C ASP A 246 -6.67 -16.74 -1.93
N GLN A 247 -5.67 -17.45 -1.43
CA GLN A 247 -5.74 -18.80 -0.87
C GLN A 247 -5.59 -18.86 0.65
N GLY A 248 -5.40 -17.71 1.32
CA GLY A 248 -5.47 -17.60 2.77
C GLY A 248 -4.11 -17.51 3.47
N ALA A 249 -3.12 -16.88 2.87
CA ALA A 249 -1.85 -16.61 3.51
C ALA A 249 -1.29 -15.21 3.21
N ILE A 250 -0.49 -14.72 4.15
CA ILE A 250 0.41 -13.58 3.95
C ILE A 250 1.83 -14.14 3.88
N TRP A 251 2.53 -13.86 2.78
CA TRP A 251 3.87 -14.37 2.53
C TRP A 251 4.91 -13.26 2.60
N LEU A 252 6.06 -13.56 3.20
CA LEU A 252 7.28 -12.79 2.96
C LEU A 252 7.76 -13.12 1.55
N ASN A 253 7.46 -12.21 0.63
CA ASN A 253 7.54 -12.41 -0.80
C ASN A 253 8.90 -12.05 -1.42
N THR A 254 9.83 -11.54 -0.61
CA THR A 254 11.13 -11.01 -1.06
C THR A 254 11.92 -11.98 -1.95
N LYS A 255 11.98 -13.27 -1.59
CA LYS A 255 12.79 -14.29 -2.30
C LYS A 255 12.01 -15.15 -3.29
N THR A 256 10.72 -15.35 -3.05
CA THR A 256 9.89 -16.24 -3.86
C THR A 256 9.19 -15.50 -4.98
N GLN A 257 8.93 -14.20 -4.80
CA GLN A 257 8.14 -13.36 -5.70
C GLN A 257 6.83 -14.04 -6.13
N GLY A 258 6.23 -14.84 -5.25
CA GLY A 258 4.96 -15.52 -5.42
C GLY A 258 4.60 -16.38 -4.19
N MET A 259 3.48 -17.09 -4.32
CA MET A 259 2.82 -17.89 -3.27
C MET A 259 3.39 -19.32 -3.10
N GLY A 260 4.67 -19.54 -3.38
CA GLY A 260 5.25 -20.88 -3.28
C GLY A 260 5.33 -21.38 -1.84
N ASN A 261 5.03 -22.66 -1.62
CA ASN A 261 5.16 -23.33 -0.31
C ASN A 261 6.61 -23.43 0.23
N ASN A 262 7.59 -22.94 -0.52
CA ASN A 262 8.97 -22.75 -0.10
C ASN A 262 9.25 -21.33 0.45
N GLY A 263 8.25 -20.45 0.47
CA GLY A 263 8.31 -19.12 1.08
C GLY A 263 8.12 -19.15 2.59
N VAL A 264 8.31 -17.98 3.23
CA VAL A 264 8.06 -17.81 4.66
C VAL A 264 6.63 -17.30 4.85
N LYS A 265 5.79 -18.11 5.50
CA LYS A 265 4.40 -17.74 5.78
C LYS A 265 4.32 -16.87 7.03
N VAL A 266 3.90 -15.62 6.90
CA VAL A 266 3.78 -14.67 8.02
C VAL A 266 2.46 -14.88 8.77
N SER A 267 1.36 -15.04 8.03
CA SER A 267 0.02 -15.25 8.59
C SER A 267 -0.78 -16.26 7.75
N ASN A 268 -1.73 -16.94 8.37
CA ASN A 268 -2.86 -17.55 7.67
C ASN A 268 -4.05 -16.58 7.78
N GLU A 269 -4.82 -16.44 6.72
CA GLU A 269 -6.01 -15.59 6.67
C GLU A 269 -7.20 -16.39 6.15
N HIS A 270 -8.40 -16.00 6.54
CA HIS A 270 -9.62 -16.54 5.95
C HIS A 270 -9.92 -15.79 4.65
N VAL A 271 -10.19 -16.55 3.58
CA VAL A 271 -10.43 -15.98 2.26
C VAL A 271 -11.72 -16.48 1.61
N ILE A 272 -12.40 -15.57 0.91
CA ILE A 272 -13.56 -15.88 0.08
C ILE A 272 -13.44 -15.08 -1.22
N ASN A 273 -13.50 -15.77 -2.37
CA ASN A 273 -13.48 -15.17 -3.71
C ASN A 273 -12.36 -14.15 -3.95
N GLY A 274 -11.19 -14.34 -3.34
CA GLY A 274 -10.08 -13.40 -3.46
C GLY A 274 -10.19 -12.16 -2.58
N GLY A 275 -10.96 -12.19 -1.49
CA GLY A 275 -10.84 -11.24 -0.38
C GLY A 275 -10.26 -11.88 0.87
N SER A 276 -9.48 -11.13 1.65
CA SER A 276 -8.70 -11.62 2.81
C SER A 276 -8.75 -10.68 4.03
N GLY A 277 -9.79 -9.85 4.17
CA GLY A 277 -9.95 -8.93 5.30
C GLY A 277 -9.22 -7.59 5.16
N GLU A 278 -8.71 -7.28 3.96
CA GLU A 278 -7.99 -6.04 3.63
C GLU A 278 -6.73 -5.82 4.48
N PRO A 279 -5.82 -6.81 4.59
CA PRO A 279 -4.73 -6.79 5.56
C PRO A 279 -3.83 -5.57 5.41
N MET A 280 -3.58 -5.12 4.18
CA MET A 280 -2.78 -3.92 3.88
C MET A 280 -3.67 -2.75 3.42
N GLY A 281 -4.87 -2.60 3.99
CA GLY A 281 -5.72 -1.41 3.77
C GLY A 281 -6.67 -1.45 2.56
N GLY A 282 -6.60 -2.48 1.71
CA GLY A 282 -7.55 -2.68 0.61
C GLY A 282 -7.46 -1.61 -0.50
N THR A 283 -8.60 -1.23 -1.07
CA THR A 283 -8.69 -0.22 -2.14
C THR A 283 -8.11 1.12 -1.69
N GLY A 284 -7.17 1.66 -2.46
CA GLY A 284 -6.45 2.89 -2.10
C GLY A 284 -5.44 2.72 -0.97
N GLY A 285 -5.24 1.49 -0.47
CA GLY A 285 -4.28 1.13 0.57
C GLY A 285 -2.92 0.68 0.01
N SER A 286 -2.28 -0.24 0.72
CA SER A 286 -0.96 -0.83 0.40
C SER A 286 0.21 0.15 0.46
N TYR A 287 0.24 0.96 1.50
CA TYR A 287 1.33 1.89 1.78
C TYR A 287 1.59 1.99 3.26
N SER A 288 2.84 2.27 3.62
CA SER A 288 3.27 2.35 5.02
C SER A 288 2.81 1.14 5.86
N SER A 289 2.63 -0.05 5.28
CA SER A 289 2.32 -1.26 6.05
C SER A 289 3.59 -1.98 6.50
N MET A 290 4.71 -1.74 5.81
CA MET A 290 6.05 -2.21 6.17
C MET A 290 6.99 -1.01 6.27
N ALA A 291 7.89 -1.02 7.25
CA ALA A 291 8.88 0.03 7.43
C ALA A 291 10.23 -0.56 7.88
N ARG A 292 11.32 -0.07 7.30
CA ARG A 292 12.69 -0.40 7.73
C ARG A 292 13.04 0.41 8.98
N PHE A 293 13.64 -0.21 9.98
CA PHE A 293 14.23 0.53 11.11
C PHE A 293 15.42 1.36 10.62
N GLN A 294 15.48 2.63 11.01
CA GLN A 294 16.50 3.55 10.51
C GLN A 294 17.90 3.04 10.86
N SER A 295 18.83 3.11 9.89
CA SER A 295 20.21 2.62 10.04
C SER A 295 20.31 1.15 10.50
N SER A 296 19.33 0.33 10.17
CA SER A 296 19.26 -1.10 10.50
C SER A 296 18.86 -1.91 9.26
N ASN A 297 19.08 -3.22 9.28
CA ASN A 297 18.50 -4.13 8.30
C ASN A 297 17.14 -4.66 8.74
N ALA A 298 16.70 -4.39 9.96
CA ALA A 298 15.44 -4.89 10.48
C ALA A 298 14.24 -4.14 9.89
N TYR A 299 13.10 -4.83 9.82
CA TYR A 299 11.83 -4.28 9.36
C TYR A 299 10.72 -4.62 10.33
N ILE A 300 9.69 -3.76 10.37
CA ILE A 300 8.40 -4.02 10.99
C ILE A 300 7.32 -4.04 9.92
N PHE A 301 6.39 -4.97 10.04
CA PHE A 301 5.18 -5.08 9.21
C PHE A 301 3.96 -5.04 10.12
N SER A 302 2.94 -4.27 9.74
CA SER A 302 1.66 -4.15 10.44
C SER A 302 0.52 -4.41 9.47
N TRP A 303 -0.50 -5.14 9.93
CA TRP A 303 -1.71 -5.43 9.16
C TRP A 303 -2.92 -5.59 10.08
N VAL A 304 -4.11 -5.64 9.47
CA VAL A 304 -5.35 -6.02 10.17
C VAL A 304 -5.70 -7.48 9.86
N SER A 305 -6.12 -8.24 10.87
CA SER A 305 -6.50 -9.65 10.69
C SER A 305 -7.58 -10.06 11.69
N ARG A 306 -8.46 -10.97 11.25
CA ARG A 306 -9.42 -11.65 12.14
C ARG A 306 -8.81 -12.85 12.88
N GLY A 307 -7.57 -13.19 12.54
CA GLY A 307 -6.86 -14.38 12.98
C GLY A 307 -7.39 -15.67 12.34
N ALA A 308 -6.57 -16.71 12.38
CA ALA A 308 -6.84 -17.99 11.73
C ALA A 308 -6.88 -19.16 12.73
N ILE A 309 -7.97 -19.92 12.69
CA ILE A 309 -8.13 -21.19 13.42
C ILE A 309 -8.58 -22.30 12.46
N ASP A 310 -8.57 -23.53 12.96
CA ASP A 310 -9.06 -24.74 12.28
C ASP A 310 -8.53 -24.91 10.85
N LEU A 311 -7.22 -25.11 10.74
CA LEU A 311 -6.58 -25.27 9.44
C LEU A 311 -7.03 -26.57 8.76
N THR A 312 -7.54 -26.42 7.54
CA THR A 312 -7.95 -27.52 6.66
C THR A 312 -7.11 -27.50 5.39
N LEU A 313 -7.11 -28.61 4.64
CA LEU A 313 -6.40 -28.69 3.38
C LEU A 313 -7.01 -27.70 2.37
N ASN A 314 -6.16 -26.94 1.67
CA ASN A 314 -6.59 -26.29 0.44
C ASN A 314 -6.55 -27.31 -0.70
N ASP A 315 -7.68 -27.96 -0.97
CA ASP A 315 -7.77 -29.02 -2.00
C ASP A 315 -7.38 -28.55 -3.40
N TRP A 316 -7.56 -27.26 -3.71
CA TRP A 316 -7.23 -26.70 -5.03
C TRP A 316 -5.71 -26.57 -5.23
N MET A 317 -5.01 -26.05 -4.23
CA MET A 317 -3.55 -25.90 -4.26
C MET A 317 -2.82 -27.21 -3.92
N GLY A 318 -3.46 -28.12 -3.19
CA GLY A 318 -2.93 -29.41 -2.80
C GLY A 318 -2.05 -29.36 -1.54
N ALA A 319 -1.20 -30.38 -1.40
CA ALA A 319 -0.44 -30.61 -0.17
C ALA A 319 0.50 -29.44 0.18
N GLY A 320 0.50 -29.04 1.45
CA GLY A 320 1.29 -27.92 1.97
C GLY A 320 0.56 -26.58 2.00
N TYR A 321 -0.63 -26.49 1.39
CA TYR A 321 -1.48 -25.30 1.44
C TYR A 321 -2.70 -25.55 2.33
N THR A 322 -3.07 -24.53 3.10
CA THR A 322 -4.13 -24.60 4.11
C THR A 322 -5.17 -23.52 3.88
N LYS A 323 -6.41 -23.83 4.23
CA LYS A 323 -7.48 -22.84 4.47
C LYS A 323 -7.71 -22.70 5.96
N SER A 324 -8.16 -21.55 6.40
CA SER A 324 -8.51 -21.27 7.79
C SER A 324 -9.94 -20.77 7.92
N VAL A 325 -10.46 -20.77 9.14
CA VAL A 325 -11.65 -19.99 9.51
C VAL A 325 -11.23 -18.84 10.42
N ASN A 326 -12.05 -17.79 10.42
CA ASN A 326 -11.85 -16.62 11.26
C ASN A 326 -11.81 -16.99 12.75
N ARG A 327 -10.78 -16.54 13.47
CA ARG A 327 -10.71 -16.64 14.94
C ARG A 327 -11.70 -15.71 15.62
N THR A 328 -11.85 -14.51 15.07
CA THR A 328 -12.72 -13.44 15.59
C THR A 328 -13.59 -12.88 14.49
N SER A 329 -14.74 -12.28 14.84
CA SER A 329 -15.61 -11.67 13.83
C SER A 329 -15.08 -10.33 13.33
N ASN A 330 -14.36 -9.60 14.17
CA ASN A 330 -13.79 -8.29 13.91
C ASN A 330 -12.28 -8.40 13.72
N ARG A 331 -11.67 -7.48 12.98
CA ARG A 331 -10.22 -7.47 12.77
C ARG A 331 -9.50 -6.84 13.96
N ASN A 332 -8.27 -7.28 14.19
CA ASN A 332 -7.31 -6.76 15.15
C ASN A 332 -6.02 -6.35 14.43
N VAL A 333 -5.25 -5.45 15.02
CA VAL A 333 -3.94 -5.06 14.50
C VAL A 333 -2.90 -6.08 14.94
N ALA A 334 -2.15 -6.59 13.98
CA ALA A 334 -1.05 -7.54 14.15
C ALA A 334 0.26 -6.92 13.65
N ILE A 335 1.37 -7.35 14.23
CA ILE A 335 2.72 -7.03 13.75
C ILE A 335 3.59 -8.26 13.59
N ALA A 336 4.57 -8.14 12.69
CA ALA A 336 5.66 -9.07 12.49
C ALA A 336 6.96 -8.28 12.35
N LEU A 337 8.06 -8.88 12.80
CA LEU A 337 9.39 -8.30 12.68
C LEU A 337 10.27 -9.16 11.79
N PHE A 338 11.20 -8.52 11.10
CA PHE A 338 12.19 -9.18 10.27
C PHE A 338 13.57 -8.68 10.64
N SER A 339 14.56 -9.58 10.76
CA SER A 339 15.94 -9.20 11.06
C SER A 339 16.66 -8.61 9.85
N ASP A 340 16.20 -9.01 8.67
CA ASP A 340 16.58 -8.52 7.34
C ASP A 340 15.39 -8.71 6.39
N LYS A 341 15.49 -8.20 5.17
CA LYS A 341 14.44 -8.28 4.14
C LYS A 341 13.94 -9.71 3.82
N ASN A 342 14.62 -10.77 4.27
CA ASN A 342 14.31 -12.17 3.97
C ASN A 342 13.99 -13.04 5.18
N THR A 343 14.12 -12.53 6.41
CA THR A 343 14.15 -13.38 7.60
C THR A 343 13.14 -12.90 8.64
N LEU A 344 12.05 -13.64 8.79
CA LEU A 344 11.07 -13.44 9.87
C LEU A 344 11.72 -13.72 11.23
N ILE A 345 11.51 -12.83 12.20
CA ILE A 345 11.89 -13.06 13.59
C ILE A 345 10.80 -13.89 14.25
N GLY A 346 11.13 -15.13 14.63
CA GLY A 346 10.21 -16.08 15.24
C GLY A 346 9.87 -17.25 14.32
N GLU A 347 8.83 -18.00 14.67
CA GLU A 347 8.30 -19.08 13.84
C GLU A 347 7.46 -18.51 12.69
N GLN A 348 7.38 -19.22 11.57
CA GLN A 348 6.38 -18.94 10.54
C GLN A 348 5.01 -19.51 10.92
N ALA A 349 3.95 -19.01 10.29
CA ALA A 349 2.61 -19.56 10.44
C ALA A 349 2.58 -21.05 10.03
N THR A 350 1.86 -21.87 10.81
CA THR A 350 1.79 -23.30 10.53
C THR A 350 1.02 -23.58 9.23
N SER A 351 1.41 -24.65 8.54
CA SER A 351 0.68 -25.20 7.39
C SER A 351 0.23 -26.64 7.67
N GLU A 352 0.20 -27.02 8.95
CA GLU A 352 -0.25 -28.33 9.39
C GLU A 352 -1.78 -28.43 9.29
N VAL A 353 -2.26 -29.29 8.39
CA VAL A 353 -3.68 -29.62 8.28
C VAL A 353 -4.15 -30.27 9.59
N GLY A 354 -5.23 -29.75 10.16
CA GLY A 354 -5.76 -30.16 11.45
C GLY A 354 -5.26 -29.33 12.64
N ALA A 355 -4.36 -28.36 12.42
CA ALA A 355 -3.97 -27.43 13.47
C ALA A 355 -5.18 -26.58 13.91
N ALA A 356 -5.49 -26.59 15.21
CA ALA A 356 -6.55 -25.76 15.77
C ALA A 356 -6.19 -24.26 15.77
N ASP A 357 -4.90 -23.94 15.85
CA ASP A 357 -4.37 -22.59 15.85
C ASP A 357 -3.48 -22.39 14.63
N GLY A 358 -3.87 -21.48 13.73
CA GLY A 358 -3.16 -21.23 12.47
C GLY A 358 -2.07 -20.17 12.57
N ASP A 359 -2.04 -19.39 13.63
CA ASP A 359 -1.30 -18.12 13.65
C ASP A 359 -0.77 -17.71 15.03
N LYS A 360 -0.54 -18.68 15.92
CA LYS A 360 0.03 -18.53 17.27
C LYS A 360 1.28 -17.64 17.39
N GLN A 361 2.03 -17.47 16.31
CA GLN A 361 3.27 -16.67 16.25
C GLN A 361 3.01 -15.17 16.13
N ILE A 362 1.80 -14.76 15.75
CA ILE A 362 1.47 -13.34 15.55
C ILE A 362 1.58 -12.57 16.86
N THR A 363 2.20 -11.40 16.80
CA THR A 363 2.15 -10.42 17.89
C THR A 363 0.95 -9.50 17.66
N TRP A 364 -0.07 -9.63 18.51
CA TRP A 364 -1.26 -8.79 18.45
C TRP A 364 -1.03 -7.46 19.17
N VAL A 365 -1.16 -6.35 18.45
CA VAL A 365 -1.14 -4.99 19.02
C VAL A 365 -2.47 -4.68 19.69
N THR A 366 -3.57 -5.18 19.13
CA THR A 366 -4.91 -5.02 19.71
C THR A 366 -5.59 -6.37 19.89
N SER A 367 -6.56 -6.39 20.81
CA SER A 367 -7.55 -7.45 20.96
C SER A 367 -8.88 -6.84 21.37
N GLY A 368 -9.98 -7.57 21.22
CA GLY A 368 -11.31 -7.14 21.66
C GLY A 368 -12.38 -7.29 20.59
N ASN A 369 -13.49 -6.59 20.78
CA ASN A 369 -14.70 -6.70 19.95
C ASN A 369 -14.89 -5.54 18.95
N GLN A 370 -14.00 -4.55 18.99
CA GLN A 370 -14.00 -3.44 18.04
C GLN A 370 -13.25 -3.85 16.77
N ASP A 371 -13.72 -3.42 15.60
CA ASP A 371 -12.99 -3.65 14.36
C ASP A 371 -11.83 -2.66 14.22
N ARG A 372 -10.75 -3.12 13.59
CA ARG A 372 -9.56 -2.36 13.26
C ARG A 372 -9.44 -2.30 11.75
N SER A 373 -9.25 -1.11 11.22
CA SER A 373 -9.03 -0.88 9.80
C SER A 373 -7.79 -0.02 9.59
N ASN A 374 -7.28 -0.01 8.35
CA ASN A 374 -6.27 0.93 7.89
C ASN A 374 -5.02 0.97 8.79
N ALA A 375 -4.42 -0.20 9.00
CA ALA A 375 -3.23 -0.32 9.84
C ALA A 375 -1.95 0.04 9.08
N HIS A 376 -1.08 0.82 9.73
CA HIS A 376 0.20 1.26 9.18
C HIS A 376 1.32 1.13 10.21
N ALA A 377 2.57 1.15 9.72
CA ALA A 377 3.80 1.16 10.47
C ALA A 377 4.78 2.18 9.85
N ALA A 378 5.51 2.88 10.71
CA ALA A 378 6.64 3.73 10.34
C ALA A 378 7.68 3.71 11.48
N THR A 379 8.94 4.06 11.19
CA THR A 379 10.03 3.97 12.20
C THR A 379 10.59 5.35 12.52
N PHE A 380 10.75 5.65 13.81
CA PHE A 380 11.40 6.88 14.25
C PHE A 380 12.92 6.77 14.10
N ASP A 381 13.44 5.61 14.50
CA ASP A 381 14.86 5.32 14.54
C ASP A 381 15.14 3.81 14.42
N SER A 382 16.29 3.35 14.90
CA SER A 382 16.68 1.93 14.92
C SER A 382 15.96 1.08 15.98
N LYS A 383 15.18 1.70 16.88
CA LYS A 383 14.66 1.10 18.11
C LYS A 383 13.16 1.25 18.29
N GLN A 384 12.55 2.26 17.69
CA GLN A 384 11.15 2.59 17.93
C GLN A 384 10.39 2.76 16.62
N ALA A 385 9.20 2.18 16.59
CA ALA A 385 8.24 2.24 15.51
C ALA A 385 6.90 2.77 16.01
N LEU A 386 6.18 3.43 15.12
CA LEU A 386 4.81 3.84 15.29
C LEU A 386 3.92 2.88 14.53
N VAL A 387 2.94 2.29 15.20
CA VAL A 387 1.86 1.51 14.59
C VAL A 387 0.56 2.28 14.73
N THR A 388 -0.22 2.39 13.67
CA THR A 388 -1.49 3.13 13.67
C THR A 388 -2.65 2.28 13.18
N TRP A 389 -3.87 2.63 13.56
CA TRP A 389 -5.09 2.06 13.01
C TRP A 389 -6.29 2.98 13.23
N GLU A 390 -7.38 2.69 12.53
CA GLU A 390 -8.69 3.28 12.80
C GLU A 390 -9.60 2.27 13.49
N GLN A 391 -10.42 2.75 14.41
CA GLN A 391 -11.32 1.91 15.19
C GLN A 391 -12.77 2.14 14.83
N ILE A 392 -13.47 1.03 14.58
CA ILE A 392 -14.92 0.97 14.47
C ILE A 392 -15.49 0.34 15.74
N ASP A 393 -16.33 1.10 16.44
CA ASP A 393 -17.11 0.63 17.58
C ASP A 393 -18.44 0.03 17.10
N SER A 394 -18.90 -0.99 17.83
CA SER A 394 -20.09 -1.77 17.49
C SER A 394 -20.11 -2.21 16.02
N PRO A 395 -19.04 -2.91 15.55
CA PRO A 395 -18.89 -3.23 14.14
C PRO A 395 -19.99 -4.17 13.65
N ILE A 396 -20.44 -3.94 12.42
CA ILE A 396 -21.29 -4.82 11.64
C ILE A 396 -20.42 -5.37 10.51
N CYS A 397 -20.12 -6.66 10.59
CA CYS A 397 -19.26 -7.37 9.65
C CYS A 397 -20.14 -8.21 8.71
N ASP A 398 -20.81 -7.54 7.77
CA ASP A 398 -21.76 -8.18 6.84
C ASP A 398 -21.07 -9.20 5.90
N PHE A 399 -19.76 -9.05 5.71
CA PHE A 399 -18.93 -9.87 4.84
C PHE A 399 -17.87 -10.64 5.64
N ASP A 400 -17.78 -11.96 5.44
CA ASP A 400 -16.93 -12.83 6.28
C ASP A 400 -15.43 -12.71 5.98
N ALA A 401 -15.04 -12.30 4.76
CA ALA A 401 -13.65 -12.13 4.37
C ALA A 401 -13.29 -10.67 3.99
N MET A 402 -14.06 -9.68 4.44
CA MET A 402 -13.83 -8.26 4.14
C MET A 402 -13.94 -7.38 5.40
N GLY A 403 -13.78 -6.06 5.23
CA GLY A 403 -13.94 -5.11 6.32
C GLY A 403 -15.34 -5.02 6.91
N CYS A 404 -15.42 -4.41 8.09
CA CYS A 404 -16.68 -4.13 8.79
C CYS A 404 -17.06 -2.65 8.63
N ARG A 405 -18.33 -2.32 8.90
CA ARG A 405 -18.81 -0.94 9.04
C ARG A 405 -19.29 -0.68 10.46
N GLY A 406 -19.35 0.59 10.85
CA GLY A 406 -19.89 1.00 12.15
C GLY A 406 -19.40 2.38 12.55
N GLN A 407 -19.53 2.70 13.84
CA GLN A 407 -19.17 4.03 14.31
C GLN A 407 -17.65 4.18 14.37
N PHE A 408 -17.08 5.08 13.56
CA PHE A 408 -15.71 5.53 13.75
C PHE A 408 -15.57 6.15 15.14
N SER A 409 -14.61 5.66 15.92
CA SER A 409 -14.39 6.14 17.28
C SER A 409 -13.04 6.82 17.48
N GLY A 410 -12.16 6.78 16.47
CA GLY A 410 -10.86 7.44 16.49
C GLY A 410 -9.79 6.69 15.72
N THR A 411 -8.72 7.41 15.41
CA THR A 411 -7.43 6.91 14.96
C THR A 411 -6.51 6.77 16.16
N TYR A 412 -5.82 5.65 16.23
CA TYR A 412 -4.97 5.27 17.36
C TYR A 412 -3.52 5.15 16.91
N TYR A 413 -2.61 5.47 17.84
CA TYR A 413 -1.17 5.57 17.63
C TYR A 413 -0.47 4.83 18.77
N GLN A 414 0.20 3.74 18.45
CA GLN A 414 0.89 2.87 19.40
C GLN A 414 2.38 2.88 19.13
N LEU A 415 3.16 3.13 20.19
CA LEU A 415 4.60 2.93 20.14
C LEU A 415 4.92 1.45 20.30
N VAL A 416 5.81 0.94 19.45
CA VAL A 416 6.32 -0.43 19.48
C VAL A 416 7.84 -0.36 19.38
N ASP A 417 8.56 -1.12 20.20
CA ASP A 417 10.01 -1.19 20.09
C ASP A 417 10.49 -2.17 19.01
N SER A 418 11.79 -2.18 18.71
CA SER A 418 12.38 -3.06 17.69
C SER A 418 12.41 -4.54 18.07
N SER A 419 11.94 -4.90 19.27
CA SER A 419 11.67 -6.29 19.67
C SER A 419 10.21 -6.71 19.48
N GLY A 420 9.33 -5.76 19.12
CA GLY A 420 7.90 -5.97 18.93
C GLY A 420 7.11 -5.75 20.22
N THR A 421 7.75 -5.22 21.27
CA THR A 421 7.10 -4.95 22.54
C THR A 421 6.28 -3.67 22.43
N ILE A 422 5.02 -3.75 22.82
CA ILE A 422 4.09 -2.62 22.91
C ILE A 422 4.53 -1.71 24.06
N VAL A 423 4.71 -0.42 23.77
CA VAL A 423 5.20 0.56 24.74
C VAL A 423 4.09 1.52 25.16
N GLY A 424 3.59 1.34 26.39
CA GLY A 424 2.54 2.17 26.97
C GLY A 424 1.18 2.03 26.27
N GLU A 425 0.23 2.89 26.65
CA GLU A 425 -1.11 2.92 26.06
C GLU A 425 -1.13 3.66 24.72
N PRO A 426 -2.03 3.29 23.79
CA PRO A 426 -2.15 4.00 22.53
C PRO A 426 -2.69 5.40 22.73
N LEU A 427 -2.12 6.37 22.01
CA LEU A 427 -2.69 7.69 21.88
C LEU A 427 -3.88 7.63 20.91
N LYS A 428 -4.94 8.38 21.20
CA LYS A 428 -6.17 8.45 20.39
C LYS A 428 -6.38 9.87 19.86
N SER A 429 -6.84 9.98 18.63
CA SER A 429 -7.33 11.23 18.00
C SER A 429 -8.62 10.97 17.23
N THR A 430 -9.53 11.93 17.23
CA THR A 430 -10.71 11.94 16.33
C THR A 430 -10.57 12.92 15.18
N ASP A 431 -9.50 13.72 15.19
CA ASP A 431 -9.33 14.89 14.33
C ASP A 431 -8.17 14.70 13.34
N THR A 432 -7.45 13.58 13.44
CA THR A 432 -6.33 13.21 12.56
C THR A 432 -6.53 11.79 12.07
N PHE A 433 -6.31 11.57 10.78
CA PHE A 433 -6.43 10.27 10.11
C PHE A 433 -5.12 9.90 9.43
N VAL A 434 -4.92 8.65 9.07
CA VAL A 434 -3.77 8.22 8.24
C VAL A 434 -4.29 7.91 6.84
N ALA A 435 -4.18 8.89 5.95
CA ALA A 435 -4.71 8.81 4.58
C ALA A 435 -3.62 8.89 3.50
N GLY A 436 -2.36 9.08 3.90
CA GLY A 436 -1.21 9.12 3.01
C GLY A 436 0.04 8.61 3.70
N ASP A 437 1.12 8.54 2.96
CA ASP A 437 2.37 7.90 3.40
C ASP A 437 2.90 8.54 4.68
N MET A 438 3.27 7.68 5.63
CA MET A 438 3.95 8.08 6.86
C MET A 438 5.45 8.22 6.59
N VAL A 439 5.95 9.45 6.66
CA VAL A 439 7.33 9.79 6.34
C VAL A 439 8.09 10.16 7.61
N THR A 440 9.26 9.55 7.81
CA THR A 440 10.21 9.98 8.84
C THR A 440 10.96 11.20 8.35
N MET A 441 10.72 12.33 9.01
CA MET A 441 11.31 13.63 8.72
C MET A 441 12.78 13.68 9.15
N SER A 442 13.53 14.65 8.60
CA SER A 442 14.95 14.85 8.94
C SER A 442 15.21 15.20 10.41
N ASP A 443 14.19 15.68 11.12
CA ASP A 443 14.21 15.96 12.56
C ASP A 443 13.76 14.76 13.43
N GLY A 444 13.51 13.60 12.81
CA GLY A 444 13.10 12.37 13.46
C GLY A 444 11.61 12.25 13.79
N ARG A 445 10.79 13.24 13.44
CA ARG A 445 9.32 13.11 13.54
C ARG A 445 8.79 12.19 12.45
N ILE A 446 7.66 11.53 12.71
CA ILE A 446 6.91 10.83 11.65
C ILE A 446 5.72 11.69 11.29
N CYS A 447 5.58 12.08 10.03
CA CYS A 447 4.52 12.96 9.55
C CYS A 447 3.77 12.38 8.35
N TRP A 448 2.50 12.72 8.20
CA TRP A 448 1.65 12.27 7.09
C TRP A 448 0.56 13.30 6.75
N PRO A 449 0.09 13.34 5.50
CA PRO A 449 -1.03 14.18 5.10
C PRO A 449 -2.38 13.54 5.41
N TYR A 450 -3.41 14.37 5.59
CA TYR A 450 -4.81 13.95 5.63
C TYR A 450 -5.73 15.11 5.25
N VAL A 451 -6.97 14.80 4.87
CA VAL A 451 -8.02 15.82 4.73
C VAL A 451 -8.74 15.98 6.07
N ASN A 452 -8.87 17.21 6.53
CA ASN A 452 -9.70 17.53 7.70
C ASN A 452 -11.18 17.36 7.32
N MET A 453 -11.81 16.30 7.84
CA MET A 453 -13.19 15.95 7.51
C MET A 453 -13.86 15.15 8.64
N GLU A 454 -15.18 15.06 8.58
CA GLU A 454 -15.90 14.05 9.37
C GLU A 454 -15.70 12.68 8.73
N TRP A 455 -14.88 11.84 9.37
CA TRP A 455 -14.66 10.47 8.88
C TRP A 455 -15.78 9.54 9.34
N ARG A 456 -16.38 8.85 8.37
CA ARG A 456 -17.57 8.02 8.57
C ARG A 456 -17.35 6.65 7.99
N LEU A 457 -17.56 5.63 8.82
CA LEU A 457 -17.40 4.22 8.50
C LEU A 457 -18.72 3.45 8.70
N ASP A 458 -19.84 4.12 8.96
CA ASP A 458 -21.10 3.51 9.39
C ASP A 458 -22.08 3.19 8.24
N ALA A 459 -21.72 3.59 7.01
CA ALA A 459 -22.53 3.40 5.82
C ALA A 459 -21.65 3.18 4.57
N ALA A 460 -22.26 2.78 3.46
CA ALA A 460 -21.57 2.65 2.18
C ALA A 460 -21.09 4.02 1.68
N ALA A 461 -19.94 4.07 1.01
CA ALA A 461 -19.29 5.30 0.54
C ALA A 461 -20.23 6.16 -0.33
N LEU A 462 -21.00 5.53 -1.22
CA LEU A 462 -21.96 6.21 -2.09
C LEU A 462 -23.15 6.85 -1.36
N SER A 463 -23.41 6.43 -0.13
CA SER A 463 -24.47 7.00 0.72
C SER A 463 -23.97 8.15 1.62
N LEU A 464 -22.65 8.33 1.71
CA LEU A 464 -22.05 9.43 2.46
C LEU A 464 -22.06 10.73 1.65
N PRO A 465 -22.10 11.89 2.31
CA PRO A 465 -21.97 13.17 1.63
C PRO A 465 -20.67 13.22 0.81
N LYS A 466 -20.78 13.48 -0.49
CA LYS A 466 -19.61 13.73 -1.33
C LYS A 466 -18.97 15.03 -0.88
N SER A 467 -17.74 14.96 -0.40
CA SER A 467 -16.92 16.12 -0.08
C SER A 467 -15.67 16.09 -0.94
N THR A 468 -15.29 17.26 -1.43
CA THR A 468 -13.96 17.50 -1.96
C THR A 468 -13.29 18.57 -1.12
N SER A 469 -11.97 18.52 -1.02
CA SER A 469 -11.19 19.53 -0.29
C SER A 469 -10.19 20.19 -1.22
N SER A 470 -10.05 21.52 -1.10
CA SER A 470 -8.94 22.28 -1.70
C SER A 470 -7.80 22.51 -0.71
N LYS A 471 -7.84 21.85 0.44
CA LYS A 471 -6.83 21.96 1.49
C LYS A 471 -6.43 20.60 2.05
N ILE A 472 -5.16 20.51 2.44
CA ILE A 472 -4.59 19.33 3.10
C ILE A 472 -4.02 19.74 4.45
N SER A 473 -4.27 18.89 5.43
CA SER A 473 -3.70 18.95 6.76
C SER A 473 -2.51 18.00 6.88
N PHE A 474 -1.65 18.24 7.85
CA PHE A 474 -0.58 17.32 8.22
C PHE A 474 -0.65 16.99 9.70
N ALA A 475 -0.30 15.76 10.05
CA ALA A 475 -0.11 15.35 11.43
C ALA A 475 1.31 14.81 11.59
N CYS A 476 1.90 15.03 12.76
CA CYS A 476 3.23 14.57 13.10
C CYS A 476 3.25 13.99 14.50
N ILE A 477 3.97 12.89 14.70
CA ILE A 477 4.34 12.41 16.03
C ILE A 477 5.84 12.65 16.27
N ASN A 478 6.16 13.22 17.43
CA ASN A 478 7.52 13.39 17.92
C ASN A 478 7.67 12.72 19.29
N LEU A 479 8.70 11.90 19.48
CA LEU A 479 9.00 11.27 20.77
C LEU A 479 9.55 12.27 21.82
N SER A 480 10.10 13.40 21.38
CA SER A 480 10.75 14.42 22.23
C SER A 480 9.78 15.36 22.95
N GLY A 481 8.46 15.21 22.75
CA GLY A 481 7.42 15.91 23.50
C GLY A 481 7.45 17.45 23.46
N SER A 482 8.11 18.07 22.48
CA SER A 482 8.17 19.53 22.36
C SER A 482 7.04 20.04 21.45
N GLY A 483 5.80 19.96 21.93
CA GLY A 483 4.66 20.57 21.26
C GLY A 483 4.81 22.09 21.23
N SER A 484 5.01 22.67 20.03
CA SER A 484 4.81 24.09 19.82
C SER A 484 3.31 24.31 19.61
N GLY A 485 2.64 24.84 20.63
CA GLY A 485 1.18 25.03 20.60
C GLY A 485 0.73 25.96 19.47
N GLY A 486 0.29 25.38 18.35
CA GLY A 486 -0.54 26.04 17.35
C GLY A 486 -1.95 26.23 17.90
N SER A 487 -2.44 27.47 17.90
CA SER A 487 -3.69 27.87 18.56
C SER A 487 -4.91 27.13 17.98
N SER A 488 -5.61 26.37 18.82
CA SER A 488 -6.97 25.89 18.55
C SER A 488 -7.91 27.10 18.45
N SER A 489 -8.29 27.49 17.22
CA SER A 489 -9.43 28.40 17.03
C SER A 489 -10.70 27.57 16.86
N SER A 490 -11.45 27.45 17.95
CA SER A 490 -12.79 26.90 17.96
C SER A 490 -13.77 27.96 17.43
N SER A 491 -14.20 27.82 16.17
CA SER A 491 -15.36 28.55 15.67
C SER A 491 -16.62 27.71 15.87
N ALA A 492 -17.39 28.09 16.89
CA ALA A 492 -18.72 27.56 17.14
C ALA A 492 -19.65 27.79 15.94
N ALA A 493 -20.41 26.75 15.60
CA ALA A 493 -21.48 26.80 14.61
C ALA A 493 -22.58 27.79 15.02
N ALA A 494 -22.90 28.73 14.13
CA ALA A 494 -24.13 29.51 14.19
C ALA A 494 -24.90 29.32 12.88
N SER A 495 -26.10 28.76 13.00
CA SER A 495 -27.08 28.61 11.93
C SER A 495 -27.69 29.97 11.54
N ALA A 496 -27.86 30.24 10.25
CA ALA A 496 -29.02 30.94 9.67
C ALA A 496 -28.92 31.11 8.13
N THR A 497 -29.81 30.40 7.43
CA THR A 497 -30.70 30.82 6.32
C THR A 497 -30.23 31.79 5.22
N ASP A 498 -30.34 31.29 3.98
CA ASP A 498 -30.82 31.90 2.72
C ASP A 498 -30.92 33.44 2.58
N ALA A 499 -30.30 33.96 1.52
CA ALA A 499 -30.99 34.79 0.50
C ALA A 499 -30.11 35.01 -0.75
N ALA A 500 -30.73 34.82 -1.92
CA ALA A 500 -30.20 35.12 -3.25
C ALA A 500 -30.12 36.63 -3.54
N SER A 501 -29.21 37.04 -4.44
CA SER A 501 -29.52 37.72 -5.73
C SER A 501 -28.40 38.66 -6.29
N THR A 502 -28.08 38.41 -7.57
CA THR A 502 -27.84 39.35 -8.70
C THR A 502 -26.71 40.42 -8.71
N SER A 503 -25.77 40.20 -9.65
CA SER A 503 -25.26 41.08 -10.73
C SER A 503 -24.94 42.57 -10.48
N GLN A 504 -23.71 43.01 -10.83
CA GLN A 504 -23.43 43.88 -12.00
C GLN A 504 -21.94 44.21 -12.15
N ALA A 505 -21.59 44.56 -13.39
CA ALA A 505 -20.26 44.86 -13.93
C ALA A 505 -19.92 46.36 -13.95
N SER A 506 -18.69 46.67 -14.41
CA SER A 506 -18.10 47.96 -14.85
C SER A 506 -17.26 48.69 -13.79
N SER A 507 -16.12 49.33 -14.03
CA SER A 507 -15.32 49.59 -15.24
C SER A 507 -14.01 50.32 -14.87
N ALA A 508 -12.92 49.98 -15.57
CA ALA A 508 -11.92 50.86 -16.21
C ALA A 508 -10.99 51.83 -15.43
N ALA A 509 -9.80 51.98 -16.07
CA ALA A 509 -8.80 53.06 -16.05
C ALA A 509 -7.62 52.91 -15.05
N ALA A 510 -6.36 53.21 -15.37
CA ALA A 510 -5.65 53.46 -16.63
C ALA A 510 -4.13 53.43 -16.31
N ALA A 511 -3.31 53.21 -17.33
CA ALA A 511 -1.85 53.27 -17.30
C ALA A 511 -1.30 54.67 -16.97
N PRO A 512 0.03 54.79 -16.79
CA PRO A 512 0.76 55.44 -17.88
C PRO A 512 2.03 54.71 -18.34
N THR A 513 2.23 54.81 -19.64
CA THR A 513 3.38 54.49 -20.49
C THR A 513 4.42 55.60 -20.44
N THR A 514 5.70 55.27 -20.65
CA THR A 514 6.71 55.91 -21.55
C THR A 514 8.14 55.66 -21.04
N SER A 515 9.21 55.52 -21.82
CA SER A 515 9.46 55.14 -23.22
C SER A 515 10.98 55.27 -23.49
N GLN A 516 11.54 54.33 -24.27
CA GLN A 516 12.70 54.46 -25.19
C GLN A 516 14.09 54.75 -24.58
N GLY A 517 15.23 54.36 -25.18
CA GLY A 517 15.52 53.76 -26.49
C GLY A 517 16.98 53.23 -26.51
N VAL A 518 17.25 52.10 -27.17
CA VAL A 518 17.92 51.92 -28.49
C VAL A 518 19.41 52.32 -28.53
N GLU A 519 20.33 51.36 -28.72
CA GLU A 519 21.10 51.19 -29.97
C GLU A 519 22.08 50.00 -29.97
N SER A 520 22.26 49.46 -31.17
CA SER A 520 23.05 48.30 -31.60
C SER A 520 24.55 48.57 -31.67
N GLY A 521 25.34 47.49 -31.63
CA GLY A 521 26.73 47.46 -32.10
C GLY A 521 27.17 46.06 -32.51
N VAL A 522 27.27 45.84 -33.82
CA VAL A 522 27.82 44.65 -34.50
C VAL A 522 29.35 44.74 -34.49
N ASN A 523 30.06 43.64 -34.19
CA ASN A 523 31.19 43.19 -35.02
C ASN A 523 31.70 41.79 -34.66
N THR A 524 32.04 41.10 -35.74
CA THR A 524 32.65 39.78 -35.95
C THR A 524 34.07 39.65 -35.41
N ASP A 525 34.45 38.45 -34.93
CA ASP A 525 35.49 37.64 -35.57
C ASP A 525 35.67 36.26 -34.91
N VAL A 526 35.79 35.25 -35.76
CA VAL A 526 36.24 33.87 -35.49
C VAL A 526 37.74 33.80 -35.78
N PRO A 527 38.52 32.98 -35.06
CA PRO A 527 39.16 31.88 -35.78
C PRO A 527 39.10 30.54 -35.05
N ALA A 528 39.21 29.50 -35.86
CA ALA A 528 39.12 28.10 -35.53
C ALA A 528 40.42 27.48 -34.98
N SER A 529 40.23 26.29 -34.39
CA SER A 529 41.14 25.13 -34.38
C SER A 529 42.30 25.09 -33.38
N SER A 530 42.25 24.10 -32.48
CA SER A 530 43.29 23.05 -32.41
C SER A 530 42.84 21.88 -31.52
N ALA A 531 42.92 20.68 -32.09
CA ALA A 531 42.92 19.41 -31.36
C ALA A 531 44.19 19.25 -30.49
N PRO A 532 44.23 18.23 -29.64
CA PRO A 532 45.22 17.19 -29.94
C PRO A 532 44.68 15.76 -29.78
N ALA A 533 45.06 14.93 -30.74
CA ALA A 533 45.19 13.49 -30.59
C ALA A 533 46.63 13.18 -30.15
N ALA A 534 46.80 12.26 -29.21
CA ALA A 534 48.03 11.47 -29.07
C ALA A 534 47.66 10.04 -28.68
N THR A 535 47.96 9.13 -29.59
CA THR A 535 47.93 7.67 -29.50
C THR A 535 49.26 7.12 -28.98
N SER A 536 49.22 5.84 -28.58
CA SER A 536 50.34 4.86 -28.50
C SER A 536 51.01 4.74 -27.12
N ALA A 537 51.32 3.57 -26.55
CA ALA A 537 51.27 2.18 -27.02
C ALA A 537 51.38 1.18 -25.83
N ALA A 538 51.09 -0.07 -26.17
CA ALA A 538 51.08 -1.29 -25.36
C ALA A 538 52.45 -1.78 -24.84
N SER A 539 52.38 -2.59 -23.77
CA SER A 539 53.15 -3.81 -23.42
C SER A 539 52.92 -4.06 -21.91
N SER A 540 52.79 -5.24 -21.33
CA SER A 540 53.00 -6.63 -21.76
C SER A 540 52.49 -7.53 -20.60
N ALA A 541 52.13 -8.77 -20.93
CA ALA A 541 51.52 -9.74 -20.04
C ALA A 541 52.48 -10.40 -18.99
N ALA A 542 51.83 -10.97 -17.97
CA ALA A 542 52.17 -12.15 -17.14
C ALA A 542 53.09 -11.99 -15.90
N PRO A 543 53.04 -12.88 -14.88
CA PRO A 543 52.09 -13.96 -14.57
C PRO A 543 51.52 -13.96 -13.11
N VAL A 544 50.61 -14.92 -12.92
CA VAL A 544 49.94 -15.48 -11.73
C VAL A 544 50.87 -15.79 -10.53
N PRO A 545 50.34 -15.80 -9.28
CA PRO A 545 50.46 -17.03 -8.50
C PRO A 545 49.11 -17.52 -7.94
N THR A 546 48.84 -18.78 -8.27
CA THR A 546 47.88 -19.70 -7.70
C THR A 546 48.28 -20.05 -6.26
N SER A 547 47.34 -19.99 -5.33
CA SER A 547 47.37 -20.86 -4.15
C SER A 547 46.07 -21.64 -4.10
N SER A 548 46.22 -22.93 -4.36
CA SER A 548 45.23 -23.98 -4.30
C SER A 548 45.13 -24.51 -2.87
N ALA A 549 43.92 -24.56 -2.32
CA ALA A 549 43.57 -25.52 -1.27
C ALA A 549 42.30 -26.26 -1.72
N ALA A 550 42.51 -27.53 -2.08
CA ALA A 550 41.48 -28.47 -2.50
C ALA A 550 41.04 -29.31 -1.30
N SER A 551 39.74 -29.66 -1.26
CA SER A 551 39.10 -30.89 -0.74
C SER A 551 37.60 -30.60 -0.60
N ALA A 552 36.61 -31.42 -0.98
CA ALA A 552 36.53 -32.73 -1.62
C ALA A 552 35.07 -32.89 -2.16
N PRO A 553 34.82 -33.77 -3.15
CA PRO A 553 33.49 -33.97 -3.72
C PRO A 553 32.63 -34.91 -2.87
N VAL A 554 31.36 -34.58 -2.68
CA VAL A 554 30.35 -35.46 -2.07
C VAL A 554 29.74 -36.37 -3.15
N PRO A 555 29.54 -37.68 -2.89
CA PRO A 555 29.33 -38.68 -3.94
C PRO A 555 27.88 -38.77 -4.42
N ALA A 556 27.73 -38.98 -5.73
CA ALA A 556 26.53 -39.49 -6.35
C ALA A 556 26.30 -40.96 -5.96
N SER A 557 25.06 -41.29 -5.58
CA SER A 557 24.61 -42.68 -5.39
C SER A 557 23.53 -42.99 -6.43
N SER A 558 23.87 -43.85 -7.40
CA SER A 558 22.96 -44.73 -8.13
C SER A 558 23.02 -46.10 -7.41
N SER A 559 22.03 -47.01 -7.34
CA SER A 559 21.03 -47.47 -8.30
C SER A 559 20.11 -48.52 -7.63
N ALA A 560 19.07 -48.95 -8.38
CA ALA A 560 18.16 -50.11 -8.23
C ALA A 560 16.81 -49.82 -7.53
N ALA A 561 15.64 -50.20 -8.05
CA ALA A 561 15.32 -51.23 -9.04
C ALA A 561 14.02 -50.90 -9.83
N SER A 562 13.94 -51.46 -11.03
CA SER A 562 12.84 -51.36 -11.99
C SER A 562 11.71 -52.36 -11.75
N ALA A 563 10.50 -51.97 -12.20
CA ALA A 563 9.42 -52.76 -12.86
C ALA A 563 8.05 -52.76 -12.13
N PRO A 564 6.90 -52.92 -12.84
CA PRO A 564 6.64 -52.73 -14.27
C PRO A 564 5.47 -51.76 -14.58
N ALA A 565 5.45 -51.34 -15.85
CA ALA A 565 4.37 -50.60 -16.49
C ALA A 565 3.07 -51.43 -16.58
N SER A 566 1.94 -50.80 -16.31
CA SER A 566 0.62 -51.22 -16.80
C SER A 566 0.10 -50.19 -17.79
N SER A 567 -0.05 -50.65 -19.01
CA SER A 567 -0.67 -49.97 -20.15
C SER A 567 -2.15 -49.69 -19.89
N ARG A 568 -2.59 -48.46 -20.16
CA ARG A 568 -3.98 -48.18 -20.59
C ARG A 568 -3.98 -47.15 -21.72
N THR A 569 -4.10 -47.72 -22.91
CA THR A 569 -4.94 -47.32 -24.04
C THR A 569 -5.42 -45.87 -24.08
N SER A 570 -4.89 -45.16 -25.08
CA SER A 570 -5.44 -43.97 -25.71
C SER A 570 -6.85 -44.21 -26.25
N ALA A 571 -7.78 -43.30 -25.92
CA ALA A 571 -8.99 -43.07 -26.68
C ALA A 571 -9.13 -41.57 -26.95
N ALA A 572 -9.08 -41.22 -28.24
CA ALA A 572 -9.45 -39.92 -28.75
C ALA A 572 -10.95 -39.71 -28.58
N VAL A 573 -11.38 -38.56 -28.04
CA VAL A 573 -12.73 -38.02 -28.26
C VAL A 573 -12.61 -36.52 -28.46
N GLY A 574 -13.22 -36.06 -29.55
CA GLY A 574 -13.07 -34.71 -30.08
C GLY A 574 -13.85 -33.63 -29.35
N SER A 575 -13.44 -32.41 -29.70
CA SER A 575 -14.10 -31.14 -29.47
C SER A 575 -15.60 -31.16 -29.75
N SER A 576 -16.41 -30.81 -28.74
CA SER A 576 -17.47 -29.80 -28.84
C SER A 576 -18.09 -29.57 -27.45
N GLN A 577 -17.98 -28.37 -26.90
CA GLN A 577 -18.87 -27.90 -25.84
C GLN A 577 -19.45 -26.54 -26.24
N ALA A 578 -20.75 -26.57 -26.51
CA ALA A 578 -21.64 -25.42 -26.49
C ALA A 578 -22.01 -25.10 -25.03
N PRO A 579 -22.49 -23.88 -24.72
CA PRO A 579 -22.60 -23.39 -23.35
C PRO A 579 -23.80 -24.01 -22.61
N VAL A 580 -23.56 -24.46 -21.39
CA VAL A 580 -24.58 -24.98 -20.45
C VAL A 580 -25.11 -23.81 -19.61
N GLN A 581 -26.42 -23.57 -19.68
CA GLN A 581 -27.15 -22.69 -18.75
C GLN A 581 -27.14 -23.25 -17.32
N PRO A 582 -27.13 -22.40 -16.28
CA PRO A 582 -27.27 -22.84 -14.90
C PRO A 582 -28.71 -23.30 -14.61
N SER A 583 -28.82 -24.55 -14.13
CA SER A 583 -30.05 -25.13 -13.59
C SER A 583 -30.27 -24.68 -12.14
N SER A 584 -31.51 -24.31 -11.84
CA SER A 584 -32.02 -23.99 -10.51
C SER A 584 -32.01 -25.24 -9.62
N SER A 585 -31.27 -25.20 -8.51
CA SER A 585 -31.33 -26.22 -7.47
C SER A 585 -32.51 -25.95 -6.53
N SER A 586 -33.34 -26.97 -6.40
CA SER A 586 -34.49 -27.04 -5.49
C SER A 586 -34.00 -27.28 -4.06
N GLN A 587 -34.45 -26.46 -3.12
CA GLN A 587 -34.28 -26.72 -1.69
C GLN A 587 -35.18 -27.88 -1.26
N ALA A 588 -34.55 -28.92 -0.71
CA ALA A 588 -35.24 -30.00 -0.02
C ALA A 588 -35.73 -29.51 1.35
N ALA A 589 -37.04 -29.64 1.58
CA ALA A 589 -37.69 -29.31 2.84
C ALA A 589 -37.28 -30.31 3.94
N VAL A 590 -36.68 -29.79 5.01
CA VAL A 590 -36.47 -30.54 6.26
C VAL A 590 -37.78 -30.55 7.05
N THR A 591 -38.28 -31.74 7.34
CA THR A 591 -39.50 -31.97 8.11
C THR A 591 -39.18 -31.87 9.61
N ALA A 592 -39.80 -30.94 10.33
CA ALA A 592 -39.80 -30.89 11.79
C ALA A 592 -41.13 -31.43 12.36
N PRO A 593 -41.14 -32.13 13.51
CA PRO A 593 -42.32 -32.81 14.02
C PRO A 593 -43.33 -31.86 14.67
N SER A 594 -44.60 -32.20 14.47
CA SER A 594 -45.80 -31.57 15.01
C SER A 594 -45.88 -31.64 16.54
N SER A 595 -46.07 -30.48 17.19
CA SER A 595 -46.84 -30.37 18.43
C SER A 595 -47.65 -29.06 18.45
N THR A 596 -48.95 -29.18 18.70
CA THR A 596 -49.98 -28.12 18.71
C THR A 596 -50.07 -27.47 20.11
N PRO A 597 -50.54 -26.21 20.26
CA PRO A 597 -50.08 -25.29 21.30
C PRO A 597 -51.04 -25.10 22.48
N THR A 598 -50.54 -24.48 23.55
CA THR A 598 -51.36 -23.80 24.57
C THR A 598 -50.98 -22.31 24.66
N LYS A 599 -52.00 -21.48 24.87
CA LYS A 599 -52.10 -20.01 24.73
C LYS A 599 -51.14 -19.17 25.59
N GLY A 600 -50.78 -17.98 25.10
CA GLY A 600 -50.42 -16.85 25.97
C GLY A 600 -49.63 -15.68 25.35
N ASN A 601 -50.33 -14.76 24.69
CA ASN A 601 -50.14 -13.30 24.61
C ASN A 601 -48.82 -12.58 24.21
N CYS A 602 -49.05 -11.58 23.34
CA CYS A 602 -48.35 -10.30 23.13
C CYS A 602 -46.99 -10.32 22.41
N ALA A 603 -46.98 -9.90 21.13
CA ALA A 603 -45.87 -9.15 20.56
C ALA A 603 -46.29 -8.36 19.30
N MET A 604 -45.53 -7.30 19.07
CA MET A 604 -45.77 -6.15 18.19
C MET A 604 -45.97 -6.47 16.70
N LYS A 605 -46.71 -5.58 16.05
CA LYS A 605 -46.95 -5.56 14.61
C LYS A 605 -45.74 -4.95 13.90
N THR A 606 -44.81 -5.78 13.43
CA THR A 606 -43.77 -5.37 12.46
C THR A 606 -44.31 -5.56 11.05
N VAL A 607 -44.45 -4.47 10.31
CA VAL A 607 -44.77 -4.49 8.87
C VAL A 607 -43.45 -4.68 8.13
N TRP A 608 -43.30 -5.79 7.42
CA TRP A 608 -42.26 -5.96 6.42
C TRP A 608 -42.82 -5.43 5.10
N GLU A 609 -42.31 -4.28 4.65
CA GLU A 609 -42.54 -3.78 3.31
C GLU A 609 -41.39 -4.27 2.43
N THR A 610 -41.70 -5.16 1.49
CA THR A 610 -40.73 -5.65 0.50
C THR A 610 -40.50 -4.55 -0.52
N VAL A 611 -39.41 -3.79 -0.38
CA VAL A 611 -38.95 -2.86 -1.41
C VAL A 611 -38.14 -3.64 -2.45
N THR A 612 -38.75 -3.88 -3.61
CA THR A 612 -38.04 -4.43 -4.78
C THR A 612 -37.25 -3.30 -5.43
N VAL A 613 -35.93 -3.24 -5.21
CA VAL A 613 -35.03 -2.35 -5.94
C VAL A 613 -34.65 -3.00 -7.26
N THR A 614 -35.25 -2.58 -8.36
CA THR A 614 -34.78 -2.90 -9.72
C THR A 614 -33.68 -1.91 -10.11
N GLY A 615 -32.42 -2.30 -9.87
CA GLY A 615 -31.24 -1.65 -10.43
C GLY A 615 -30.66 -2.48 -11.59
N PRO A 616 -30.01 -1.87 -12.60
CA PRO A 616 -29.33 -2.61 -13.64
C PRO A 616 -28.19 -3.45 -13.05
N ALA A 617 -28.05 -4.69 -13.51
CA ALA A 617 -26.93 -5.55 -13.15
C ALA A 617 -25.61 -4.86 -13.51
N PRO A 618 -24.59 -4.86 -12.63
CA PRO A 618 -23.26 -4.43 -13.02
C PRO A 618 -22.74 -5.34 -14.15
N PRO A 619 -21.98 -4.80 -15.11
CA PRO A 619 -21.44 -5.59 -16.20
C PRO A 619 -20.54 -6.68 -15.61
N GLY A 620 -20.85 -7.93 -15.93
CA GLY A 620 -19.99 -9.06 -15.62
C GLY A 620 -18.67 -8.90 -16.38
N TYR A 621 -17.59 -8.90 -15.61
CA TYR A 621 -16.22 -9.04 -16.08
C TYR A 621 -15.59 -10.21 -15.32
#